data_AF-A0A967HJX0-F1
#
_entry.id   AF-A0A967HJX0-F1
#
_cell.length_a   1.000
_cell.length_b   1.000
_cell.length_c   1.000
_cell.angle_alpha   90.00
_cell.angle_beta   90.00
_cell.angle_gamma   90.00
#
_symmetry.space_group_name_H-M   'P 1'
#
loop_
_entity.id
_entity.type
_entity.pdbx_description
1 polymer ?
#
loop_
_entity_poly.entity_id
_entity_poly.type
_entity_poly.pdbx_seq_one_letter_code
_entity_poly.pdbx_strand_id
1 'polypeptide(L)'
;GYAVNTDVRNVATALVDHDRTVESRELVDAFTASGYFRVVLRSDDPADLGRALDHGEAVAALQIPSGYAADLEAGRSPAVQLLVDGTNSNTATVAQGYAAKIVQELGARIAER
;
A
#
# COMPACT_ATOMS: atom_id res chain seq x y z
N GLY A 1 24.18 -16.06 -15.47
CA GLY A 1 24.08 -15.39 -14.16
C GLY A 1 22.70 -14.78 -14.06
N TYR A 2 21.94 -15.09 -13.02
CA TYR A 2 20.63 -14.49 -12.79
C TYR A 2 20.86 -13.03 -12.38
N ALA A 3 20.46 -12.09 -13.23
CA ALA A 3 20.46 -10.68 -12.88
C ALA A 3 19.38 -10.47 -11.81
N VAL A 4 19.81 -10.29 -10.56
CA VAL A 4 18.96 -9.73 -9.51
C VAL A 4 18.77 -8.27 -9.89
N ASN A 5 17.67 -7.98 -10.58
CA ASN A 5 17.30 -6.60 -10.88
C ASN A 5 16.91 -5.96 -9.53
N THR A 6 17.87 -5.34 -8.85
CA THR A 6 17.74 -4.69 -7.54
C THR A 6 16.94 -3.38 -7.59
N ASP A 7 16.32 -3.09 -8.73
CA ASP A 7 15.39 -1.99 -8.88
C ASP A 7 14.03 -2.44 -8.33
N VAL A 8 13.77 -2.10 -7.06
CA VAL A 8 12.47 -2.31 -6.39
C VAL A 8 11.48 -1.29 -6.97
N ARG A 9 11.08 -1.50 -8.22
CA ARG A 9 10.04 -0.76 -8.94
C ARG A 9 8.99 -1.76 -9.39
N ASN A 10 7.74 -1.31 -9.52
CA ASN A 10 6.61 -2.18 -9.91
C ASN A 10 6.35 -3.37 -8.96
N VAL A 11 6.50 -3.16 -7.65
CA VAL A 11 6.13 -4.16 -6.64
C VAL A 11 4.66 -4.55 -6.84
N ALA A 12 4.44 -5.82 -7.20
CA ALA A 12 3.09 -6.36 -7.37
C ALA A 12 2.34 -6.25 -6.04
N THR A 13 1.24 -5.50 -6.04
CA THR A 13 0.53 -5.12 -4.84
C THR A 13 -0.93 -5.59 -4.90
N ALA A 14 -1.38 -6.33 -3.91
CA ALA A 14 -2.80 -6.60 -3.70
C ALA A 14 -3.43 -5.47 -2.87
N LEU A 15 -4.67 -5.09 -3.15
CA LEU A 15 -5.35 -3.97 -2.50
C LEU A 15 -6.73 -4.39 -2.02
N VAL A 16 -7.04 -4.07 -0.77
CA VAL A 16 -8.41 -4.05 -0.23
C VAL A 16 -8.67 -2.64 0.30
N ASP A 17 -9.72 -2.00 -0.23
CA ASP A 17 -10.20 -0.70 0.22
C ASP A 17 -11.62 -0.84 0.78
N HIS A 18 -11.73 -0.87 2.11
CA HIS A 18 -13.01 -0.92 2.80
C HIS A 18 -13.62 0.46 3.04
N ASP A 19 -12.84 1.53 2.95
CA ASP A 19 -13.34 2.90 3.14
C ASP A 19 -14.11 3.37 1.91
N ARG A 20 -13.59 3.05 0.72
CA ARG A 20 -14.20 3.35 -0.60
C ARG A 20 -14.54 4.82 -0.82
N THR A 21 -13.83 5.71 -0.15
CA THR A 21 -13.99 7.17 -0.18
C THR A 21 -13.10 7.81 -1.26
N VAL A 22 -13.13 9.14 -1.36
CA VAL A 22 -12.21 9.86 -2.26
C VAL A 22 -10.80 9.84 -1.66
N GLU A 23 -10.71 9.98 -0.35
CA GLU A 23 -9.48 10.01 0.44
C GLU A 23 -8.73 8.67 0.35
N SER A 24 -9.44 7.54 0.46
CA SER A 24 -8.83 6.22 0.30
C SER A 24 -8.28 6.00 -1.12
N ARG A 25 -8.99 6.52 -2.14
CA ARG A 25 -8.54 6.46 -3.53
C ARG A 25 -7.33 7.34 -3.78
N GLU A 26 -7.28 8.54 -3.20
CA GLU A 26 -6.10 9.41 -3.30
C GLU A 26 -4.84 8.73 -2.71
N LEU A 27 -4.99 8.00 -1.61
CA LEU A 27 -3.89 7.19 -1.05
C LEU A 27 -3.42 6.13 -2.07
N VAL A 28 -4.35 5.37 -2.65
CA VAL A 28 -4.03 4.35 -3.65
C VAL A 28 -3.36 4.95 -4.88
N ASP A 29 -3.84 6.10 -5.33
CA ASP A 29 -3.27 6.82 -6.47
C ASP A 29 -1.86 7.32 -6.15
N ALA A 30 -1.60 7.82 -4.94
CA ALA A 30 -0.24 8.18 -4.51
C ALA A 30 0.71 6.97 -4.51
N PHE A 31 0.23 5.79 -4.06
CA PHE A 31 1.00 4.55 -4.13
C PHE A 31 1.36 4.16 -5.56
N THR A 32 0.40 4.21 -6.49
CA THR A 32 0.62 3.81 -7.88
C THR A 32 1.39 4.84 -8.71
N ALA A 33 1.15 6.13 -8.49
CA ALA A 33 1.84 7.23 -9.18
C ALA A 33 3.33 7.29 -8.85
N SER A 34 3.73 6.78 -7.68
CA SER A 34 5.12 6.69 -7.27
C SER A 34 5.98 5.77 -8.15
N GLY A 35 5.35 4.87 -8.92
CA GLY A 35 6.03 3.85 -9.75
C GLY A 35 6.66 2.70 -8.95
N TYR A 36 6.62 2.76 -7.62
CA TYR A 36 7.12 1.70 -6.73
C TYR A 36 6.12 0.56 -6.61
N PHE A 37 4.83 0.88 -6.58
CA PHE A 37 3.76 -0.11 -6.40
C PHE A 37 2.91 -0.21 -7.65
N ARG A 38 2.59 -1.45 -8.02
CA ARG A 38 1.67 -1.77 -9.12
C ARG A 38 0.55 -2.63 -8.58
N VAL A 39 -0.67 -2.10 -8.54
CA VAL A 39 -1.84 -2.86 -8.10
C VAL A 39 -2.15 -3.94 -9.14
N VAL A 40 -1.99 -5.20 -8.75
CA VAL A 40 -2.26 -6.38 -9.59
C VAL A 40 -3.57 -7.07 -9.22
N LEU A 41 -4.02 -6.91 -7.97
CA LEU A 41 -5.26 -7.45 -7.45
C LEU A 41 -5.98 -6.37 -6.66
N ARG A 42 -7.29 -6.23 -6.91
CA ARG A 42 -8.21 -5.47 -6.06
C ARG A 42 -9.28 -6.44 -5.57
N SER A 43 -9.47 -6.51 -4.26
CA SER A 43 -10.48 -7.34 -3.64
C SER A 43 -11.25 -6.57 -2.57
N ASP A 44 -12.42 -7.11 -2.21
CA ASP A 44 -13.21 -6.68 -1.07
C ASP A 44 -13.03 -7.60 0.15
N ASP A 45 -12.26 -8.70 0.02
CA ASP A 45 -12.00 -9.67 1.09
C ASP A 45 -10.52 -9.58 1.55
N PRO A 46 -10.24 -9.19 2.81
CA PRO A 46 -8.88 -9.22 3.36
C PRO A 46 -8.18 -10.56 3.26
N ALA A 47 -8.91 -11.68 3.24
CA ALA A 47 -8.32 -13.00 3.08
C ALA A 47 -7.66 -13.19 1.70
N ASP A 48 -8.08 -12.43 0.68
CA ASP A 48 -7.45 -12.44 -0.64
C ASP A 48 -6.04 -11.83 -0.60
N LEU A 49 -5.79 -10.88 0.31
CA LEU A 49 -4.46 -10.27 0.47
C LEU A 49 -3.43 -11.30 0.90
N GLY A 50 -3.75 -12.10 1.92
CA GLY A 50 -2.88 -13.18 2.39
C GLY A 50 -2.67 -14.23 1.31
N ARG A 51 -3.74 -14.67 0.65
CA ARG A 51 -3.66 -15.66 -0.46
C ARG A 51 -2.80 -15.16 -1.62
N ALA A 52 -2.91 -13.88 -1.99
CA ALA A 52 -2.10 -13.30 -3.05
C ALA A 52 -0.60 -13.27 -2.70
N LEU A 53 -0.26 -13.02 -1.43
CA LEU A 53 1.12 -13.11 -0.94
C LEU A 53 1.61 -14.56 -0.91
N ASP A 54 0.83 -15.47 -0.33
CA ASP A 54 1.18 -16.89 -0.18
C ASP A 54 1.39 -17.58 -1.54
N HIS A 55 0.62 -17.21 -2.56
CA HIS A 55 0.74 -17.75 -3.92
C HIS A 55 1.76 -17.02 -4.79
N GLY A 56 2.36 -15.93 -4.29
CA GLY A 56 3.31 -15.10 -5.04
C GLY A 56 2.68 -14.28 -6.18
N GLU A 57 1.36 -14.10 -6.17
CA GLU A 57 0.65 -13.22 -7.10
C GLU A 57 0.95 -11.74 -6.80
N ALA A 58 1.14 -11.42 -5.52
CA ALA A 58 1.58 -10.14 -5.03
C ALA A 58 2.78 -10.30 -4.09
N VAL A 59 3.61 -9.26 -4.01
CA VAL A 59 4.75 -9.16 -3.09
C VAL A 59 4.43 -8.22 -1.93
N ALA A 60 3.49 -7.29 -2.14
CA ALA A 60 2.94 -6.44 -1.09
C ALA A 60 1.42 -6.54 -1.08
N ALA A 61 0.80 -6.27 0.06
CA ALA A 61 -0.64 -6.12 0.16
C ALA A 61 -0.99 -4.91 1.03
N LEU A 62 -1.85 -4.05 0.52
CA LEU A 62 -2.32 -2.83 1.16
C LEU A 62 -3.78 -3.01 1.56
N GLN A 63 -4.08 -2.77 2.83
CA GLN A 63 -5.44 -2.76 3.36
C GLN A 63 -5.75 -1.39 3.95
N ILE A 64 -6.83 -0.79 3.45
CA ILE A 64 -7.39 0.47 3.95
C ILE A 64 -8.67 0.12 4.71
N PRO A 65 -8.71 0.29 6.04
CA PRO A 65 -9.90 0.00 6.83
C PRO A 65 -10.98 1.05 6.62
N SER A 66 -12.23 0.69 6.91
CA SER A 66 -13.33 1.65 6.98
C SER A 66 -13.09 2.70 8.08
N GLY A 67 -13.45 3.95 7.81
CA GLY A 67 -13.22 5.08 8.71
C GLY A 67 -11.92 5.83 8.44
N TYR A 68 -11.16 5.44 7.42
CA TYR A 68 -9.92 6.12 7.01
C TYR A 68 -10.16 7.61 6.73
N ALA A 69 -11.14 7.94 5.88
CA ALA A 69 -11.51 9.33 5.61
C ALA A 69 -12.01 10.06 6.86
N ALA A 70 -12.87 9.41 7.65
CA ALA A 70 -13.43 10.01 8.85
C ALA A 70 -12.36 10.31 9.93
N ASP A 71 -11.32 9.50 10.02
CA ASP A 71 -10.17 9.75 10.89
C ASP A 71 -9.33 10.91 10.36
N LEU A 72 -9.08 10.97 9.04
CA LEU A 72 -8.39 12.10 8.41
C LEU A 72 -9.12 13.43 8.63
N GLU A 73 -10.42 13.48 8.35
CA GLU A 73 -11.24 14.69 8.51
C GLU A 73 -11.30 15.17 9.97
N ALA A 74 -11.24 14.23 10.91
CA ALA A 74 -11.22 14.55 12.34
C ALA A 74 -9.82 14.93 12.87
N GLY A 75 -8.82 15.05 12.01
CA GLY A 75 -7.43 15.34 12.38
C GLY A 75 -6.77 14.22 13.19
N ARG A 76 -7.29 13.00 13.11
CA ARG A 76 -6.68 11.79 13.69
C ARG A 76 -5.72 11.16 12.69
N SER A 77 -4.83 10.32 13.19
CA SER A 77 -3.94 9.51 12.34
C SER A 77 -4.66 8.23 11.93
N PRO A 78 -5.14 8.10 10.68
CA PRO A 78 -5.82 6.89 10.23
C PRO A 78 -4.83 5.71 10.18
N ALA A 79 -5.31 4.52 10.50
CA ALA A 79 -4.52 3.31 10.37
C ALA A 79 -4.61 2.75 8.94
N VAL A 80 -3.47 2.35 8.38
CA VAL A 80 -3.38 1.61 7.11
C VAL A 80 -2.44 0.45 7.34
N GLN A 81 -2.77 -0.73 6.80
CA GLN A 81 -1.95 -1.92 6.96
C GLN A 81 -1.24 -2.25 5.65
N LEU A 82 0.08 -2.40 5.73
CA LEU A 82 0.90 -2.94 4.65
C LEU A 82 1.47 -4.28 5.09
N LEU A 83 1.19 -5.32 4.33
CA LEU A 83 1.83 -6.62 4.42
C LEU A 83 2.85 -6.74 3.28
N VAL A 84 4.01 -7.34 3.55
CA VAL A 84 5.03 -7.54 2.51
C VAL A 84 5.61 -8.93 2.66
N ASP A 85 5.81 -9.62 1.54
CA ASP A 85 6.47 -10.91 1.52
C ASP A 85 7.94 -10.75 1.99
N GLY A 86 8.26 -11.47 3.07
CA GLY A 86 9.57 -11.45 3.72
C GLY A 86 10.64 -12.29 3.02
N THR A 87 10.29 -13.07 1.98
CA THR A 87 11.26 -13.90 1.24
C THR A 87 12.38 -13.08 0.60
N ASN A 88 12.09 -11.83 0.20
CA ASN A 88 13.06 -10.86 -0.25
C ASN A 88 13.13 -9.65 0.72
N SER A 89 14.02 -9.75 1.71
CA SER A 89 14.17 -8.73 2.76
C SER A 89 14.53 -7.34 2.20
N ASN A 90 15.24 -7.27 1.07
CA ASN A 90 15.57 -5.99 0.44
C ASN A 90 14.31 -5.32 -0.13
N THR A 91 13.49 -6.07 -0.89
CA THR A 91 12.20 -5.57 -1.39
C THR A 91 11.26 -5.20 -0.26
N ALA A 92 11.19 -6.01 0.81
CA ALA A 92 10.37 -5.72 1.98
C ALA A 92 10.75 -4.41 2.68
N THR A 93 12.04 -4.20 2.91
CA THR A 93 12.55 -2.98 3.57
C THR A 93 12.27 -1.74 2.73
N VAL A 94 12.52 -1.83 1.41
CA VAL A 94 12.32 -0.70 0.50
C VAL A 94 10.82 -0.37 0.36
N ALA A 95 9.96 -1.37 0.20
CA ALA A 95 8.51 -1.19 0.13
C ALA A 95 7.96 -0.52 1.40
N GLN A 96 8.38 -0.98 2.59
CA GLN A 96 7.97 -0.36 3.86
C GLN A 96 8.39 1.12 3.95
N GLY A 97 9.64 1.43 3.55
CA GLY A 97 10.15 2.80 3.55
C GLY A 97 9.35 3.73 2.64
N TYR A 98 9.04 3.29 1.41
CA TYR A 98 8.23 4.08 0.48
C TYR A 98 6.78 4.23 0.94
N ALA A 99 6.17 3.17 1.45
CA ALA A 99 4.81 3.24 1.98
C ALA A 99 4.70 4.24 3.14
N ALA A 100 5.65 4.19 4.09
CA ALA A 100 5.70 5.14 5.19
C ALA A 100 5.84 6.59 4.68
N LYS A 101 6.73 6.81 3.70
CA LYS A 101 6.91 8.13 3.08
C LYS A 101 5.62 8.65 2.43
N ILE A 102 4.93 7.83 1.64
CA ILE A 102 3.67 8.22 0.96
C ILE A 102 2.60 8.59 1.99
N VAL A 103 2.46 7.80 3.06
CA VAL A 103 1.50 8.08 4.13
C VAL A 103 1.84 9.39 4.85
N GLN A 104 3.11 9.65 5.12
CA GLN A 104 3.55 10.91 5.74
C GLN A 104 3.31 12.12 4.83
N GLU A 105 3.61 12.03 3.54
CA GLU A 105 3.39 13.11 2.57
C GLU A 105 1.89 13.43 2.41
N LEU A 106 1.03 12.41 2.37
CA LEU A 106 -0.41 12.60 2.31
C LEU A 106 -0.96 13.20 3.61
N GLY A 107 -0.51 12.71 4.76
CA GLY A 107 -0.87 13.28 6.06
C GLY A 107 -0.48 14.75 6.21
N ALA A 108 0.72 15.13 5.75
CA ALA A 108 1.17 16.52 5.75
C ALA A 108 0.31 17.42 4.85
N ARG A 109 -0.01 16.97 3.63
CA ARG A 109 -0.90 17.70 2.71
C ARG A 109 -2.29 17.96 3.29
N ILE A 110 -2.82 17.03 4.08
CA ILE A 110 -4.14 17.17 4.70
C ILE A 110 -4.08 18.14 5.88
N ALA A 111 -3.00 18.11 6.67
CA ALA A 111 -2.81 19.05 7.77
C ALA A 111 -2.62 20.52 7.33
N GLU A 112 -2.22 20.74 6.07
CA GLU A 112 -2.05 22.07 5.47
C GLU A 112 -3.34 22.66 4.86
N ARG A 113 -4.45 21.90 4.84
CA ARG A 113 -5.77 22.36 4.37
C ARG A 113 -6.60 22.97 5.49
#